data_AF-A0ABD4T381-F1
#
_entry.id   AF-A0ABD4T381-F1
#
_cell.length_a   1.000
_cell.length_b   1.000
_cell.length_c   1.000
_cell.angle_alpha   90.00
_cell.angle_beta   90.00
_cell.angle_gamma   90.00
#
_symmetry.space_group_name_H-M   'P 1'
#
loop_
_entity.id
_entity.type
_entity.pdbx_description
1 polymer ?
#
loop_
_entity_poly.entity_id
_entity_poly.type
_entity_poly.pdbx_seq_one_letter_code
_entity_poly.pdbx_strand_id
1 'polypeptide(L)'
;MRRSPYFLGLLITLNLLSLGEAAIAQSSRPCNPYRSGYEKAIAQGIIQRASLVSGPLEAFQYFQAALDKGDRLETAIRAAQYLVIISEGEGLARAEIARLDLEGLMVQRFKKPVAVAVPMLPVILPNNVFCPLPPSQP
;
A
#
# COMPACT_ATOMS: atom_id res chain seq x y z
N MET A 1 46.80 -27.11 -48.02
CA MET A 1 46.30 -28.49 -48.26
C MET A 1 46.37 -29.27 -46.96
N ARG A 2 45.38 -30.15 -46.69
CA ARG A 2 45.14 -31.02 -45.52
C ARG A 2 44.59 -30.25 -44.29
N ARG A 3 43.31 -30.24 -43.93
CA ARG A 3 42.27 -31.29 -43.78
C ARG A 3 42.75 -32.50 -42.97
N SER A 4 42.36 -32.58 -41.69
CA SER A 4 41.47 -33.67 -41.24
C SER A 4 40.76 -33.35 -39.92
N PRO A 5 39.47 -33.73 -39.75
CA PRO A 5 38.63 -33.44 -38.58
C PRO A 5 38.31 -34.70 -37.75
N TYR A 6 37.51 -34.49 -36.69
CA TYR A 6 36.81 -35.46 -35.81
C TYR A 6 37.72 -36.12 -34.74
N PHE A 7 37.31 -36.34 -33.48
CA PHE A 7 36.00 -36.77 -32.98
C PHE A 7 35.93 -36.63 -31.43
N LEU A 8 34.71 -36.42 -30.93
CA LEU A 8 34.15 -37.01 -29.69
C LEU A 8 34.39 -36.38 -28.30
N GLY A 9 33.27 -36.17 -27.58
CA GLY A 9 33.17 -36.23 -26.11
C GLY A 9 32.88 -34.90 -25.43
N LEU A 10 31.64 -34.40 -25.44
CA LEU A 10 30.65 -34.65 -24.37
C LEU A 10 31.23 -34.49 -22.94
N LEU A 11 31.13 -33.29 -22.37
CA LEU A 11 30.97 -33.10 -20.92
C LEU A 11 30.11 -31.85 -20.68
N ILE A 12 28.82 -32.13 -20.56
CA ILE A 12 27.81 -31.27 -19.94
C ILE A 12 28.09 -31.30 -18.43
N THR A 13 28.50 -30.19 -17.84
CA THR A 13 28.34 -29.96 -16.40
C THR A 13 28.10 -28.47 -16.10
N LEU A 14 26.84 -28.18 -15.76
CA LEU A 14 26.44 -27.43 -14.57
C LEU A 14 27.11 -26.07 -14.31
N ASN A 15 26.40 -25.01 -14.69
CA ASN A 15 26.27 -23.77 -13.90
C ASN A 15 24.86 -23.19 -14.22
N LEU A 16 23.78 -23.88 -13.82
CA LEU A 16 23.00 -23.55 -12.63
C LEU A 16 23.31 -22.18 -11.99
N LEU A 17 22.25 -21.37 -11.93
CA LEU A 17 21.96 -20.39 -10.88
C LEU A 17 22.84 -19.15 -10.81
N SER A 18 22.54 -18.19 -11.69
CA SER A 18 22.53 -16.78 -11.31
C SER A 18 21.14 -16.22 -11.63
N LEU A 19 20.13 -16.76 -10.94
CA LEU A 19 18.97 -15.95 -10.59
C LEU A 19 19.53 -14.92 -9.62
N GLY A 20 19.75 -13.70 -10.12
CA GLY A 20 19.91 -12.54 -9.25
C GLY A 20 18.61 -12.38 -8.48
N GLU A 21 18.49 -13.08 -7.35
CA GLU A 21 17.59 -12.74 -6.27
C GLU A 21 17.97 -11.32 -5.85
N ALA A 22 17.28 -10.35 -6.44
CA ALA A 22 17.01 -9.10 -5.78
C ALA A 22 16.29 -9.48 -4.50
N ALA A 23 17.06 -9.71 -3.44
CA ALA A 23 16.60 -9.66 -2.07
C ALA A 23 15.96 -8.29 -1.91
N ILE A 24 14.64 -8.23 -2.14
CA ILE A 24 13.82 -7.15 -1.61
C ILE A 24 14.01 -7.33 -0.11
N ALA A 25 14.92 -6.54 0.46
CA ALA A 25 15.02 -6.32 1.87
C ALA A 25 13.66 -5.75 2.29
N GLN A 26 12.73 -6.65 2.59
CA GLN A 26 11.46 -6.33 3.23
C GLN A 26 11.85 -5.85 4.61
N SER A 27 12.09 -4.54 4.71
CA SER A 27 12.26 -3.86 5.98
C SER A 27 11.07 -4.27 6.83
N SER A 28 11.32 -4.96 7.94
CA SER A 28 10.34 -5.44 8.89
C SER A 28 9.73 -4.27 9.67
N ARG A 29 9.13 -3.31 8.96
CA ARG A 29 8.18 -2.40 9.56
C ARG A 29 6.99 -3.24 10.00
N PRO A 30 6.48 -3.07 11.23
CA PRO A 30 5.28 -3.75 11.66
C PRO A 30 4.18 -3.52 10.61
N CYS A 31 3.54 -4.62 10.22
CA CYS A 31 2.49 -4.60 9.20
C CYS A 31 1.41 -3.57 9.56
N ASN A 32 1.42 -2.43 8.87
CA ASN A 32 0.37 -1.43 9.01
C ASN A 32 -0.68 -1.65 7.90
N PRO A 33 -1.90 -2.11 8.26
CA PRO A 33 -2.95 -2.39 7.28
C PRO A 33 -3.33 -1.16 6.45
N TYR A 34 -3.34 0.04 7.06
CA TYR A 34 -3.63 1.28 6.34
C TYR A 34 -2.58 1.57 5.27
N ARG A 35 -1.28 1.44 5.60
CA ARG A 35 -0.21 1.63 4.60
C ARG A 35 -0.28 0.57 3.51
N SER A 36 -0.38 -0.71 3.88
CA SER A 36 -0.43 -1.82 2.93
C SER A 36 -1.58 -1.64 1.94
N GLY A 37 -2.77 -1.33 2.45
CA GLY A 37 -3.94 -1.02 1.65
C GLY A 37 -3.75 0.17 0.72
N TYR A 38 -3.20 1.28 1.23
CA TYR A 38 -2.95 2.49 0.46
C TYR A 38 -1.97 2.23 -0.70
N GLU A 39 -0.85 1.55 -0.43
CA GLU A 39 0.16 1.22 -1.44
C GLU A 39 -0.38 0.23 -2.47
N LYS A 40 -1.19 -0.75 -2.05
CA LYS A 40 -1.87 -1.68 -2.97
C LYS A 40 -2.83 -0.96 -3.90
N ALA A 41 -3.61 0.00 -3.39
CA ALA A 41 -4.53 0.79 -4.20
C ALA A 41 -3.78 1.65 -5.24
N ILE A 42 -2.61 2.18 -4.89
CA ILE A 42 -1.73 2.89 -5.85
C ILE A 42 -1.21 1.92 -6.91
N ALA A 43 -0.67 0.77 -6.49
CA ALA A 43 -0.10 -0.22 -7.40
C ALA A 43 -1.12 -0.79 -8.40
N GLN A 44 -2.39 -0.88 -7.99
CA GLN A 44 -3.49 -1.33 -8.85
C GLN A 44 -4.06 -0.21 -9.74
N GLY A 45 -3.55 1.02 -9.66
CA GLY A 45 -4.05 2.17 -10.41
C GLY A 45 -5.44 2.64 -9.96
N ILE A 46 -5.90 2.19 -8.79
CA ILE A 46 -7.19 2.57 -8.21
C ILE A 46 -7.14 4.04 -7.76
N ILE A 47 -6.01 4.45 -7.18
CA ILE A 47 -5.72 5.85 -6.81
C ILE A 47 -4.39 6.31 -7.37
N GLN A 48 -4.28 7.62 -7.53
CA GLN A 48 -2.99 8.28 -7.59
C GLN A 48 -2.51 8.62 -6.18
N ARG A 49 -1.19 8.64 -5.98
CA ARG A 49 -0.61 9.05 -4.71
C ARG A 49 -0.88 10.54 -4.49
N ALA A 50 -1.39 10.88 -3.31
CA ALA A 50 -1.51 12.27 -2.89
C ALA A 50 -0.14 12.94 -2.75
N SER A 51 -0.12 14.26 -2.87
CA SER A 51 1.09 15.05 -2.57
C SER A 51 1.59 14.76 -1.15
N LEU A 52 2.91 14.79 -0.97
CA LEU A 52 3.52 14.61 0.35
C LEU A 52 3.04 15.69 1.33
N VAL A 53 2.98 15.33 2.60
CA VAL A 53 2.60 16.18 3.72
C VAL A 53 3.53 15.90 4.90
N SER A 54 3.75 16.91 5.75
CA SER A 54 4.68 16.89 6.87
C SER A 54 4.14 16.15 8.10
N GLY A 55 2.83 15.97 8.22
CA GLY A 55 2.22 15.30 9.36
C GLY A 55 0.70 15.19 9.32
N PRO A 56 0.09 14.66 10.40
CA PRO A 56 -1.34 14.35 10.42
C PRO A 56 -2.21 15.60 10.27
N LEU A 57 -1.84 16.71 10.90
CA LEU A 57 -2.60 17.96 10.83
C LEU A 57 -2.72 18.48 9.39
N GLU A 58 -1.61 18.52 8.67
CA GLU A 58 -1.60 18.97 7.27
C GLU A 58 -2.39 18.01 6.37
N ALA A 59 -2.27 16.70 6.57
CA ALA A 59 -3.06 15.72 5.86
C ALA A 59 -4.58 15.93 6.07
N PHE A 60 -4.99 16.23 7.30
CA PHE A 60 -6.38 16.53 7.62
C PHE A 60 -6.87 17.85 7.00
N GLN A 61 -6.01 18.87 6.94
CA GLN A 61 -6.32 20.13 6.27
C GLN A 61 -6.57 19.93 4.77
N TYR A 62 -5.73 19.13 4.09
CA TYR A 62 -5.97 18.77 2.69
C TYR A 62 -7.25 17.96 2.50
N PHE A 63 -7.58 17.06 3.43
CA PHE A 63 -8.86 16.37 3.44
C PHE A 63 -10.04 17.34 3.53
N GLN A 64 -10.01 18.29 4.46
CA GLN A 64 -11.06 19.30 4.60
C GLN A 64 -11.20 20.17 3.36
N ALA A 65 -10.07 20.62 2.80
CA ALA A 65 -10.07 21.42 1.58
C ALA A 65 -10.70 20.66 0.39
N ALA A 66 -10.47 19.36 0.27
CA ALA A 66 -11.10 18.53 -0.74
C ALA A 66 -12.61 18.33 -0.48
N LEU A 67 -12.99 18.15 0.79
CA LEU A 67 -14.37 18.02 1.24
C LEU A 67 -15.20 19.28 0.93
N ASP A 68 -14.62 20.45 1.19
CA ASP A 68 -15.24 21.76 0.93
C ASP A 68 -15.47 21.98 -0.57
N LYS A 69 -14.44 21.66 -1.39
CA LYS A 69 -14.52 21.68 -2.86
C LYS A 69 -15.56 20.69 -3.42
N GLY A 70 -15.97 19.71 -2.61
CA GLY A 70 -16.89 18.66 -3.05
C GLY A 70 -16.23 17.62 -3.97
N ASP A 71 -14.90 17.59 -4.05
CA ASP A 71 -14.17 16.58 -4.81
C ASP A 71 -14.13 15.29 -4.00
N ARG A 72 -15.08 14.41 -4.31
CA ARG A 72 -15.26 13.15 -3.60
C ARG A 72 -14.04 12.23 -3.69
N LEU A 73 -13.34 12.23 -4.84
CA LEU A 73 -12.19 11.36 -5.07
C LEU A 73 -10.96 11.92 -4.36
N GLU A 74 -10.67 13.22 -4.48
CA GLU A 74 -9.55 13.81 -3.75
C GLU A 74 -9.76 13.69 -2.24
N THR A 75 -10.98 13.92 -1.75
CA THR A 75 -11.34 13.75 -0.32
C THR A 75 -10.98 12.35 0.16
N ALA A 76 -11.26 11.34 -0.66
CA ALA A 76 -10.95 9.95 -0.38
C ALA A 76 -9.46 9.67 -0.21
N ILE A 77 -8.68 10.15 -1.17
CA ILE A 77 -7.23 9.91 -1.24
C ILE A 77 -6.58 10.59 -0.05
N ARG A 78 -7.02 11.80 0.31
CA ARG A 78 -6.55 12.54 1.48
C ARG A 78 -6.96 11.89 2.80
N ALA A 79 -8.18 11.35 2.90
CA ALA A 79 -8.59 10.58 4.06
C ALA A 79 -7.69 9.35 4.26
N ALA A 80 -7.41 8.59 3.18
CA ALA A 80 -6.53 7.44 3.25
C ALA A 80 -5.09 7.82 3.64
N GLN A 81 -4.55 8.91 3.06
CA GLN A 81 -3.23 9.43 3.44
C GLN A 81 -3.17 9.81 4.93
N TYR A 82 -4.19 10.51 5.43
CA TYR A 82 -4.28 10.87 6.86
C TYR A 82 -4.30 9.63 7.76
N LEU A 83 -5.07 8.59 7.41
CA LEU A 83 -5.14 7.35 8.18
C LEU A 83 -3.82 6.57 8.18
N VAL A 84 -3.08 6.55 7.07
CA VAL A 84 -1.72 6.01 7.03
C VAL A 84 -0.82 6.76 8.02
N ILE A 85 -0.85 8.09 8.01
CA ILE A 85 0.02 8.89 8.88
C ILE A 85 -0.34 8.69 10.36
N ILE A 86 -1.63 8.71 10.71
CA ILE A 86 -2.09 8.47 12.09
C ILE A 86 -1.72 7.06 12.54
N SER A 87 -1.95 6.04 11.71
CA SER A 87 -1.65 4.66 12.09
C SER A 87 -0.15 4.40 12.31
N GLU A 88 0.72 5.11 11.61
CA GLU A 88 2.18 5.02 11.79
C GLU A 88 2.73 5.86 12.94
N GLY A 89 2.12 7.03 13.21
CA GLY A 89 2.58 7.92 14.28
C GLY A 89 1.93 7.65 15.63
N GLU A 90 0.63 7.40 15.64
CA GLU A 90 -0.23 7.32 16.85
C GLU A 90 -0.82 5.91 17.06
N GLY A 91 -0.65 5.00 16.09
CA GLY A 91 -1.07 3.60 16.18
C GLY A 91 -2.47 3.30 15.64
N LEU A 92 -2.76 2.00 15.52
CA LEU A 92 -3.96 1.50 14.81
C LEU A 92 -5.27 1.86 15.49
N ALA A 93 -5.32 1.83 16.83
CA ALA A 93 -6.53 2.18 17.57
C ALA A 93 -6.93 3.64 17.33
N ARG A 94 -5.94 4.54 17.25
CA ARG A 94 -6.18 5.96 16.98
C ARG A 94 -6.60 6.19 15.54
N ALA A 95 -6.02 5.46 14.59
CA ALA A 95 -6.42 5.49 13.19
C ALA A 95 -7.87 4.99 13.00
N GLU A 96 -8.30 3.98 13.76
CA GLU A 96 -9.68 3.48 13.70
C GLU A 96 -10.70 4.49 14.21
N ILE A 97 -10.39 5.21 15.31
CA ILE A 97 -11.23 6.32 15.78
C ILE A 97 -11.31 7.40 14.71
N ALA A 98 -10.16 7.81 14.15
CA ALA A 98 -10.12 8.80 13.09
C ALA A 98 -10.92 8.36 11.84
N ARG A 99 -10.90 7.07 11.50
CA ARG A 99 -11.68 6.51 10.38
C ARG A 99 -13.19 6.75 10.58
N LEU A 100 -13.69 6.51 11.79
CA LEU A 100 -15.10 6.72 12.12
C LEU A 100 -15.50 8.21 12.01
N ASP A 101 -14.63 9.12 12.44
CA ASP A 101 -14.87 10.56 12.33
C ASP A 101 -14.93 11.02 10.86
N LEU A 102 -13.98 10.56 10.03
CA LEU A 102 -13.97 10.84 8.59
C LEU A 102 -15.21 10.26 7.90
N GLU A 103 -15.69 9.10 8.38
CA GLU A 103 -16.95 8.51 7.94
C GLU A 103 -18.15 9.40 8.18
N GLY A 104 -18.27 9.95 9.40
CA GLY A 104 -19.31 10.92 9.72
C GLY A 104 -19.29 12.14 8.77
N LEU A 105 -18.11 12.70 8.54
CA LEU A 105 -17.94 13.89 7.68
C LEU A 105 -18.31 13.62 6.22
N MET A 106 -17.85 12.50 5.65
CA MET A 106 -18.18 12.17 4.26
C MET A 106 -19.65 11.80 4.09
N VAL A 107 -20.29 11.11 5.05
CA VAL A 107 -21.73 10.86 5.04
C VAL A 107 -22.51 12.17 5.07
N GLN A 108 -22.13 13.09 5.96
CA GLN A 108 -22.80 14.37 6.09
C GLN A 108 -22.76 15.17 4.79
N ARG A 109 -21.57 15.23 4.16
CA ARG A 109 -21.30 16.01 2.95
C ARG A 109 -21.87 15.39 1.67
N PHE A 110 -21.65 14.09 1.47
CA PHE A 110 -21.95 13.40 0.21
C PHE A 110 -23.20 12.51 0.27
N LYS A 111 -23.87 12.42 1.44
CA LYS A 111 -25.02 11.53 1.71
C LYS A 111 -24.72 10.04 1.44
N LYS A 112 -23.45 9.67 1.38
CA LYS A 112 -22.97 8.31 1.18
C LYS A 112 -21.79 8.05 2.13
N PRO A 113 -21.68 6.85 2.71
CA PRO A 113 -20.53 6.50 3.54
C PRO A 113 -19.23 6.52 2.74
N VAL A 114 -18.11 6.70 3.45
CA VAL A 114 -16.75 6.73 2.87
C VAL A 114 -16.56 5.54 1.95
N ALA A 115 -16.95 4.33 2.37
CA ALA A 115 -16.85 3.10 1.58
C ALA A 115 -17.60 3.11 0.23
N VAL A 116 -18.57 4.02 0.03
CA VAL A 116 -19.37 4.13 -1.21
C VAL A 116 -18.95 5.35 -2.04
N ALA A 117 -18.57 6.45 -1.37
CA ALA A 117 -17.92 7.59 -2.02
C ALA A 117 -16.53 7.20 -2.56
N VAL A 118 -15.93 6.24 -1.86
CA VAL A 118 -14.60 5.69 -2.05
C VAL A 118 -14.75 4.17 -1.95
N PRO A 119 -14.87 3.43 -3.07
CA PRO A 119 -14.81 1.96 -3.02
C PRO A 119 -13.47 1.41 -2.47
N MET A 120 -12.57 2.27 -1.97
CA MET A 120 -11.18 1.99 -1.63
C MET A 120 -10.96 1.74 -0.14
N LEU A 121 -11.80 2.24 0.78
CA LEU A 121 -11.61 1.92 2.20
C LEU A 121 -11.81 0.43 2.54
N PRO A 122 -12.79 -0.28 1.95
CA PRO A 122 -12.87 -1.73 2.09
C PRO A 122 -11.73 -2.47 1.37
N VAL A 123 -11.04 -1.83 0.42
CA VAL A 123 -9.83 -2.37 -0.23
C VAL A 123 -8.59 -2.14 0.65
N ILE A 124 -8.61 -1.09 1.47
CA ILE A 124 -7.54 -0.71 2.40
C ILE A 124 -7.68 -1.42 3.77
N LEU A 125 -8.86 -1.96 4.10
CA LEU A 125 -9.18 -2.58 5.39
C LEU A 125 -9.75 -4.00 5.21
N PRO A 126 -9.88 -4.77 6.30
CA PRO A 126 -9.11 -5.98 6.66
C PRO A 126 -9.38 -7.25 5.82
N ASN A 127 -10.05 -7.17 4.67
CA ASN A 127 -10.38 -8.38 3.91
C ASN A 127 -9.20 -9.02 3.18
N ASN A 128 -7.99 -8.43 3.17
CA ASN A 128 -6.83 -8.99 2.46
C ASN A 128 -5.47 -8.53 3.01
N VAL A 129 -5.23 -8.65 4.33
CA VAL A 129 -3.86 -8.52 4.85
C VAL A 129 -3.28 -9.92 5.08
N PHE A 130 -2.66 -10.46 4.02
CA PHE A 130 -1.66 -11.52 4.20
C PHE A 130 -0.41 -10.86 4.76
N CYS A 131 -0.36 -10.74 6.09
CA CYS A 131 0.91 -10.57 6.78
C CYS A 131 1.28 -11.96 7.27
N PRO A 132 2.30 -12.62 6.70
CA PRO A 132 2.82 -13.82 7.32
C PRO A 132 3.28 -13.42 8.73
N LEU A 133 2.73 -14.07 9.75
CA LEU A 133 3.25 -13.96 11.10
C LEU A 133 4.75 -14.27 11.03
N PRO A 134 5.62 -13.50 11.71
CA PRO A 134 7.00 -13.95 11.87
C PRO A 134 6.96 -15.35 12.49
N PRO A 135 7.78 -16.30 12.01
CA PRO A 135 7.82 -17.64 12.60
C PRO A 135 8.05 -17.47 14.09
N SER A 136 7.17 -18.03 14.91
CA SER A 136 7.35 -18.10 16.35
C SER A 136 8.70 -18.77 16.59
N GLN A 137 9.67 -18.00 17.08
CA GLN A 137 10.99 -18.54 17.38
C GLN A 137 10.84 -19.61 18.48
N PRO A 138 11.51 -20.77 18.32
CA PRO A 138 11.46 -21.85 19.30
C PRO A 138 12.08 -21.46 20.65
#